data_AF-A0A8H5LTU3-F1
#
_entry.id   AF-A0A8H5LTU3-F1
#
_cell.length_a   1.000
_cell.length_b   1.000
_cell.length_c   1.000
_cell.angle_alpha   90.00
_cell.angle_beta   90.00
_cell.angle_gamma   90.00
#
_symmetry.space_group_name_H-M   'P 1'
#
loop_
_entity.id
_entity.type
_entity.pdbx_description
1 polymer ?
#
loop_
_entity_poly.entity_id
_entity_poly.type
_entity_poly.pdbx_seq_one_letter_code
_entity_poly.pdbx_strand_id
1 'polypeptide(L)'
;MSTKALDVLKVGLIRLKEQIKTRKNDILDRLSRKEHVADEDEHWLDNEANLVDEDTVLELLDKASDYERGLQRLNSQQKTLVEKLKELGGGIKKAAGNKRKRPKQPRKTGSYAEKKKAAPVFTKKENATLKQKIEILDWHHGKTAAHWNQIYPNLCLKQPTISAWLKDEPKYRQQYADTLARGQTGNIKRVKQTEHPEVNEMLELWVTKAMSDEIPINGEILRQKWNRFADLQGVPEDERLALSDGWLTALKRRCGLRNFKRHGEAASADIRDIEHERERLRELIRKHGYRLKDIFNMDETGLFWAMPPDRGLMDKPSSGVKGCKKRLTYAFTMNATGSEKLPPFVIGKATRPRAFQRKSGAQLGFYYRSNAKAWMTGVLYQEWLRNWDAQLRRDGRKILLLQDNFSAHIVPDDLTNIRVENFAPNLTPHVQPADAGVIRCFKAHYRARFMNRAIDRYDSNVSPANIYDLNILEAMRMADMAWKEVDTTTIYNCWRKTGILPDSLLNSESSTVPVPTIPVLSLLNKDSGSSDPIVAAEDQVSDALTHLERIGVLQQHNRMDLRELLNLVDEKNLYNEGTEEEIHQAVLARREAEEGQEQNGGNDMDDEETIDIRKKAPRS
;
A
#
# COMPACT_ATOMS: atom_id res chain seq x y z
N MET A 1 33.81 3.96 41.05
CA MET A 1 33.69 2.53 40.68
C MET A 1 32.37 2.18 40.00
N SER A 2 31.33 3.04 40.08
CA SER A 2 29.96 2.80 39.59
C SER A 2 29.83 2.58 38.06
N THR A 3 30.51 3.36 37.20
CA THR A 3 30.36 3.26 35.73
C THR A 3 30.85 1.93 35.16
N LYS A 4 31.99 1.42 35.65
CA LYS A 4 32.54 0.13 35.21
C LYS A 4 31.62 -1.05 35.53
N ALA A 5 30.88 -1.00 36.64
CA ALA A 5 29.98 -2.08 37.02
C ALA A 5 28.75 -2.15 36.10
N LEU A 6 28.19 -0.99 35.74
CA LEU A 6 27.06 -0.90 34.82
C LEU A 6 27.45 -1.31 33.38
N ASP A 7 28.67 -0.99 32.95
CA ASP A 7 29.19 -1.42 31.65
C ASP A 7 29.30 -2.95 31.54
N VAL A 8 29.71 -3.63 32.62
CA VAL A 8 29.73 -5.11 32.65
C VAL A 8 28.33 -5.71 32.51
N LEU A 9 27.32 -5.11 33.14
CA LEU A 9 25.93 -5.57 33.03
C LEU A 9 25.36 -5.34 31.62
N LYS A 10 25.66 -4.20 31.00
CA LYS A 10 25.27 -3.90 29.60
C LYS A 10 25.91 -4.91 28.64
N VAL A 11 27.19 -5.28 28.85
CA VAL A 11 27.86 -6.33 28.07
C VAL A 11 27.24 -7.71 28.31
N GLY A 12 26.87 -8.03 29.55
CA GLY A 12 26.17 -9.28 29.89
C GLY A 12 24.81 -9.41 29.18
N LEU A 13 24.05 -8.31 29.13
CA LEU A 13 22.76 -8.27 28.44
C LEU A 13 22.90 -8.46 26.92
N ILE A 14 23.91 -7.85 26.31
CA ILE A 14 24.19 -8.03 24.88
C ILE A 14 24.47 -9.51 24.58
N ARG A 15 25.28 -10.17 25.40
CA ARG A 15 25.58 -11.60 25.25
C ARG A 15 24.34 -12.48 25.44
N LEU A 16 23.48 -12.13 26.39
CA LEU A 16 22.21 -12.84 26.61
C LEU A 16 21.27 -12.70 25.40
N LYS A 17 21.17 -11.49 24.83
CA LYS A 17 20.42 -11.21 23.59
C LYS A 17 20.96 -12.02 22.40
N GLU A 18 22.28 -12.17 22.29
CA GLU A 18 22.90 -13.00 21.24
C GLU A 18 22.62 -14.50 21.42
N GLN A 19 22.66 -15.01 22.65
CA GLN A 19 22.33 -16.42 22.96
C GLN A 19 20.88 -16.73 22.62
N ILE A 20 19.95 -15.86 23.01
CA ILE A 20 18.51 -16.00 22.72
C ILE A 20 18.25 -15.92 21.21
N LYS A 21 18.90 -14.96 20.52
CA LYS A 21 18.76 -14.83 19.06
C LYS A 21 19.21 -16.10 18.33
N THR A 22 20.28 -16.74 18.80
CA THR A 22 20.81 -17.97 18.19
C THR A 22 19.79 -19.10 18.30
N ARG A 23 19.21 -19.34 19.49
CA ARG A 23 18.20 -20.39 19.68
C ARG A 23 16.87 -20.08 18.99
N LYS A 24 16.47 -18.80 18.95
CA LYS A 24 15.27 -18.36 18.21
C LYS A 24 15.40 -18.59 16.70
N ASN A 25 16.59 -18.37 16.14
CA ASN A 25 16.86 -18.66 14.73
C ASN A 25 16.79 -20.17 14.44
N ASP A 26 17.28 -21.03 15.33
CA ASP A 26 17.15 -22.49 15.18
C ASP A 26 15.68 -22.95 15.19
N ILE A 27 14.86 -22.39 16.08
CA ILE A 27 13.41 -22.66 16.11
C ILE A 27 12.74 -22.18 14.80
N LEU A 28 13.11 -21.00 14.29
CA LEU A 28 12.61 -20.48 13.02
C LEU A 28 13.03 -21.33 11.82
N ASP A 29 14.24 -21.88 11.83
CA ASP A 29 14.75 -22.78 10.79
C ASP A 29 14.13 -24.19 10.85
N ARG A 30 13.67 -24.63 12.02
CA ARG A 30 12.86 -25.86 12.17
C ARG A 30 11.42 -25.64 11.70
N LEU A 31 10.84 -24.48 12.03
CA LEU A 31 9.52 -24.07 11.55
C LEU A 31 9.49 -23.89 10.02
N SER A 32 10.55 -23.35 9.41
CA SER A 32 10.64 -23.21 7.95
C SER A 32 10.69 -24.56 7.23
N ARG A 33 11.18 -25.61 7.93
CA ARG A 33 11.15 -27.01 7.49
C ARG A 33 9.86 -27.75 7.87
N LYS A 34 8.86 -27.06 8.43
CA LYS A 34 7.57 -27.59 8.91
C LYS A 34 7.69 -28.66 10.00
N GLU A 35 8.74 -28.60 10.81
CA GLU A 35 8.89 -29.45 11.99
C GLU A 35 8.08 -28.89 13.18
N HIS A 36 7.62 -29.76 14.08
CA HIS A 36 6.87 -29.36 15.27
C HIS A 36 7.78 -28.65 16.28
N VAL A 37 7.32 -27.52 16.84
CA VAL A 37 7.99 -26.82 17.95
C VAL A 37 7.69 -27.59 19.22
N ALA A 38 8.70 -27.96 20.00
CA ALA A 38 8.46 -28.70 21.24
C ALA A 38 7.83 -27.77 22.28
N ASP A 39 6.99 -28.30 23.18
CA ASP A 39 6.38 -27.52 24.28
C ASP A 39 7.45 -26.84 25.15
N GLU A 40 8.65 -27.43 25.22
CA GLU A 40 9.83 -26.85 25.89
C GLU A 40 10.35 -25.57 25.21
N ASP A 41 10.26 -25.48 23.88
CA ASP A 41 10.67 -24.30 23.10
C ASP A 41 9.64 -23.17 23.23
N GLU A 42 8.34 -23.49 23.33
CA GLU A 42 7.29 -22.51 23.63
C GLU A 42 7.44 -21.97 25.06
N HIS A 43 7.60 -22.85 26.05
CA HIS A 43 7.82 -22.43 27.44
C HIS A 43 9.09 -21.58 27.60
N TRP A 44 10.14 -21.89 26.83
CA TRP A 44 11.37 -21.10 26.80
C TRP A 44 11.17 -19.71 26.18
N LEU A 45 10.33 -19.57 25.14
CA LEU A 45 10.02 -18.29 24.50
C LEU A 45 9.24 -17.33 25.42
N ASP A 46 8.31 -17.86 26.20
CA ASP A 46 7.48 -17.06 27.10
C ASP A 46 8.21 -16.61 28.38
N ASN A 47 9.21 -17.39 28.81
CA ASN A 47 9.95 -17.15 30.04
C ASN A 47 11.38 -16.66 29.77
N GLU A 48 12.31 -17.57 29.44
CA GLU A 48 13.74 -17.25 29.38
C GLU A 48 14.14 -16.33 28.22
N ALA A 49 13.38 -16.31 27.12
CA ALA A 49 13.62 -15.42 25.98
C ALA A 49 13.02 -14.01 26.18
N ASN A 50 12.22 -13.81 27.23
CA ASN A 50 11.54 -12.55 27.52
C ASN A 50 12.41 -11.66 28.42
N LEU A 51 13.19 -10.77 27.80
CA LEU A 51 14.20 -9.94 28.48
C LEU A 51 13.70 -8.62 29.06
N VAL A 52 12.38 -8.46 29.18
CA VAL A 52 11.76 -7.21 29.64
C VAL A 52 12.22 -6.86 31.06
N ASP A 53 12.40 -7.86 31.91
CA ASP A 53 12.83 -7.64 33.30
C ASP A 53 14.32 -7.26 33.38
N GLU A 54 15.19 -7.89 32.60
CA GLU A 54 16.62 -7.55 32.53
C GLU A 54 16.87 -6.13 31.96
N ASP A 55 16.11 -5.72 30.94
CA ASP A 55 16.17 -4.36 30.39
C ASP A 55 15.65 -3.32 31.41
N THR A 56 14.57 -3.63 32.13
CA THR A 56 13.98 -2.75 33.15
C THR A 56 14.93 -2.54 34.33
N VAL A 57 15.61 -3.59 34.78
CA VAL A 57 16.61 -3.50 35.86
C VAL A 57 17.79 -2.61 35.47
N LEU A 58 18.27 -2.73 34.23
CA LEU A 58 19.34 -1.87 33.71
C LEU A 58 18.92 -0.40 33.61
N GLU A 59 17.69 -0.12 33.18
CA GLU A 59 17.16 1.25 33.17
C GLU A 59 17.04 1.86 34.57
N LEU A 60 16.62 1.08 35.57
CA LEU A 60 16.51 1.53 36.95
C LEU A 60 17.90 1.84 37.55
N LEU A 61 18.92 1.04 37.21
CA LEU A 61 20.30 1.26 37.64
C LEU A 61 20.98 2.42 36.90
N ASP A 62 20.65 2.67 35.63
CA ASP A 62 21.18 3.78 34.82
C ASP A 62 20.58 5.15 35.25
N LYS A 63 19.32 5.16 35.73
CA LYS A 63 18.64 6.35 36.25
C LYS A 63 18.99 6.67 37.71
N ALA A 64 19.63 5.76 38.44
CA ALA A 64 20.02 5.97 39.82
C ALA A 64 21.24 6.92 39.89
N SER A 65 21.21 7.88 40.83
CA SER A 65 22.32 8.80 41.06
C SER A 65 23.60 8.10 41.56
N ASP A 66 23.45 6.89 42.11
CA ASP A 66 24.52 6.02 42.58
C ASP A 66 24.12 4.55 42.37
N TYR A 67 25.05 3.76 41.85
CA TYR A 67 24.87 2.34 41.52
C TYR A 67 24.57 1.50 42.77
N GLU A 68 25.25 1.76 43.90
CA GLU A 68 25.00 1.02 45.14
C GLU A 68 23.62 1.33 45.73
N ARG A 69 23.17 2.58 45.61
CA ARG A 69 21.83 3.00 46.02
C ARG A 69 20.74 2.47 45.09
N GLY A 70 21.05 2.31 43.80
CA GLY A 70 20.19 1.62 42.83
C GLY A 70 20.01 0.14 43.18
N LEU A 71 21.09 -0.56 43.51
CA LEU A 71 21.06 -1.97 43.92
C LEU A 71 20.23 -2.21 45.19
N GLN A 72 20.29 -1.31 46.16
CA GLN A 72 19.50 -1.43 47.39
C GLN A 72 17.98 -1.34 47.15
N ARG A 73 17.56 -0.64 46.08
CA ARG A 73 16.15 -0.46 45.69
C ARG A 73 15.57 -1.63 44.87
N LEU A 74 16.42 -2.55 44.42
CA LEU A 74 15.97 -3.74 43.68
C LEU A 74 15.39 -4.78 44.63
N ASN A 75 14.33 -5.44 44.18
CA ASN A 75 13.76 -6.60 44.88
C ASN A 75 14.64 -7.85 44.69
N SER A 76 14.33 -8.94 45.39
CA SER A 76 15.15 -10.15 45.39
C SER A 76 15.31 -10.79 44.00
N GLN A 77 14.26 -10.78 43.17
CA GLN A 77 14.31 -11.32 41.81
C GLN A 77 15.15 -10.43 40.87
N GLN A 78 15.02 -9.10 40.98
CA GLN A 78 15.82 -8.15 40.22
C GLN A 78 17.31 -8.24 40.58
N LYS A 79 17.65 -8.49 41.85
CA LYS A 79 19.04 -8.73 42.28
C LYS A 79 19.63 -10.00 41.65
N THR A 80 18.85 -11.09 41.57
CA THR A 80 19.31 -12.31 40.88
C THR A 80 19.57 -12.09 39.39
N LEU A 81 18.77 -11.24 38.72
CA LEU A 81 19.00 -10.85 37.33
C LEU A 81 20.30 -10.05 37.16
N VAL A 82 20.61 -9.14 38.09
CA VAL A 82 21.89 -8.41 38.09
C VAL A 82 23.08 -9.35 38.22
N GLU A 83 23.00 -10.36 39.09
CA GLU A 83 24.07 -11.36 39.25
C GLU A 83 24.26 -12.18 37.97
N LYS A 84 23.17 -12.67 37.36
CA LYS A 84 23.18 -13.39 36.08
C LYS A 84 23.85 -12.56 34.97
N LEU A 85 23.47 -11.28 34.83
CA LEU A 85 24.07 -10.37 33.85
C LEU A 85 25.55 -10.09 34.14
N LYS A 86 25.93 -10.00 35.42
CA LYS A 86 27.32 -9.78 35.84
C LYS A 86 28.21 -10.98 35.53
N GLU A 87 27.71 -12.20 35.71
CA GLU A 87 28.42 -13.42 35.34
C GLU A 87 28.63 -13.52 33.82
N LEU A 88 27.58 -13.24 33.05
CA LEU A 88 27.65 -13.23 31.57
C LEU A 88 28.60 -12.14 31.04
N GLY A 89 28.65 -10.99 31.69
CA GLY A 89 29.57 -9.88 31.35
C GLY A 89 31.00 -10.09 31.84
N GLY A 90 31.20 -10.83 32.93
CA GLY A 90 32.49 -10.99 33.63
C GLY A 90 33.40 -12.11 33.10
N GLY A 91 32.93 -12.95 32.19
CA GLY A 91 33.68 -14.10 31.67
C GLY A 91 34.91 -13.73 30.82
N ILE A 92 36.08 -13.56 31.48
CA ILE A 92 37.42 -13.76 30.89
C ILE A 92 38.08 -14.91 31.65
N LYS A 93 38.05 -16.12 31.10
CA LYS A 93 39.06 -17.15 31.42
C LYS A 93 40.24 -16.97 30.47
N LYS A 94 41.43 -16.85 31.05
CA LYS A 94 42.72 -16.80 30.35
C LYS A 94 42.86 -18.02 29.43
N ALA A 95 43.04 -17.79 28.13
CA ALA A 95 43.56 -18.80 27.22
C ALA A 95 45.01 -18.49 26.87
N ALA A 96 45.83 -19.51 27.03
CA ALA A 96 47.29 -19.50 27.02
C ALA A 96 47.88 -19.34 25.61
N GLY A 97 49.17 -19.06 25.60
CA GLY A 97 49.96 -18.65 24.44
C GLY A 97 49.92 -19.58 23.24
N ASN A 98 50.07 -18.97 22.07
CA ASN A 98 50.82 -19.59 20.98
C ASN A 98 51.86 -18.60 20.44
N LYS A 99 53.13 -19.03 20.51
CA LYS A 99 54.34 -18.35 20.03
C LYS A 99 54.44 -18.46 18.49
N ARG A 100 54.97 -17.39 17.88
CA ARG A 100 55.87 -17.28 16.68
C ARG A 100 55.40 -16.08 15.84
N LYS A 101 56.23 -15.18 15.30
CA LYS A 101 57.68 -14.92 15.28
C LYS A 101 57.83 -13.46 14.83
N ARG A 102 58.79 -12.71 15.36
CA ARG A 102 59.20 -11.38 14.82
C ARG A 102 60.19 -11.61 13.66
N PRO A 103 60.22 -10.74 12.63
CA PRO A 103 61.35 -9.82 12.56
C PRO A 103 60.93 -8.40 12.11
N LYS A 104 61.29 -7.39 12.90
CA LYS A 104 62.36 -6.38 12.65
C LYS A 104 61.77 -5.06 12.10
N GLN A 105 61.73 -4.06 12.97
CA GLN A 105 61.68 -2.65 12.57
C GLN A 105 63.03 -2.25 11.96
N PRO A 106 63.05 -1.41 10.92
CA PRO A 106 64.07 -0.39 10.78
C PRO A 106 63.60 0.94 11.39
N ARG A 107 64.60 1.67 11.87
CA ARG A 107 64.51 2.92 12.62
C ARG A 107 64.07 4.10 11.76
N LYS A 108 63.53 5.10 12.46
CA LYS A 108 63.25 6.48 12.05
C LYS A 108 64.43 7.12 11.31
N THR A 109 64.16 7.78 10.19
CA THR A 109 64.79 9.04 9.77
C THR A 109 63.72 9.87 9.06
N GLY A 110 63.68 11.17 9.37
CA GLY A 110 62.56 12.05 9.04
C GLY A 110 62.58 12.61 7.62
N SER A 111 61.45 13.19 7.23
CA SER A 111 61.41 14.37 6.37
C SER A 111 60.05 15.05 6.49
N TYR A 112 60.06 16.35 6.20
CA TYR A 112 58.94 17.29 6.21
C TYR A 112 57.76 16.82 5.35
N ALA A 113 56.53 16.92 5.87
CA ALA A 113 55.32 16.92 5.05
C ALA A 113 54.21 17.77 5.70
N GLU A 114 53.94 18.89 5.02
CA GLU A 114 52.79 19.78 5.00
C GLU A 114 51.64 19.64 6.03
N LYS A 115 51.36 20.78 6.67
CA LYS A 115 50.08 21.13 7.27
C LYS A 115 48.94 20.94 6.26
N LYS A 116 48.05 19.96 6.49
CA LYS A 116 46.65 20.05 6.04
C LYS A 116 45.76 20.29 7.25
N LYS A 117 45.24 21.52 7.36
CA LYS A 117 44.16 21.88 8.28
C LYS A 117 42.94 21.02 7.95
N ALA A 118 42.43 20.27 8.93
CA ALA A 118 41.09 19.71 8.85
C ALA A 118 40.08 20.86 8.77
N ALA A 119 39.20 20.84 7.78
CA ALA A 119 38.09 21.79 7.67
C ALA A 119 37.14 21.65 8.88
N PRO A 120 36.54 22.74 9.38
CA PRO A 120 35.60 22.66 10.49
C PRO A 120 34.32 21.95 10.04
N VAL A 121 33.88 20.98 10.83
CA VAL A 121 32.57 20.34 10.73
C VAL A 121 31.52 21.42 10.99
N PHE A 122 30.68 21.73 9.99
CA PHE A 122 29.52 22.59 10.15
C PHE A 122 28.52 21.93 11.14
N THR A 123 28.50 22.36 12.40
CA THR A 123 27.40 22.05 13.33
C THR A 123 26.33 23.15 13.22
N LYS A 124 25.08 22.77 12.97
CA LYS A 124 23.95 23.72 12.85
C LYS A 124 23.77 24.49 14.15
N LYS A 125 23.53 25.81 14.07
CA LYS A 125 23.18 26.65 15.22
C LYS A 125 21.88 26.15 15.88
N GLU A 126 21.91 25.93 17.18
CA GLU A 126 20.76 25.52 17.98
C GLU A 126 20.08 26.69 18.70
N ASN A 127 18.76 26.60 18.89
CA ASN A 127 18.00 27.55 19.71
C ASN A 127 18.00 27.12 21.18
N ALA A 128 18.19 28.07 22.09
CA ALA A 128 18.21 27.83 23.54
C ALA A 128 16.83 27.40 24.08
N THR A 129 16.80 26.35 24.90
CA THR A 129 15.61 25.91 25.64
C THR A 129 15.27 26.90 26.76
N LEU A 130 14.03 26.87 27.24
CA LEU A 130 13.60 27.72 28.35
C LEU A 130 14.43 27.45 29.62
N LYS A 131 14.76 26.18 29.92
CA LYS A 131 15.69 25.81 30.99
C LYS A 131 17.09 26.41 30.80
N GLN A 132 17.66 26.32 29.60
CA GLN A 132 18.97 26.92 29.29
C GLN A 132 18.95 28.44 29.43
N LYS A 133 17.85 29.11 29.03
CA LYS A 133 17.68 30.56 29.22
C LYS A 133 17.68 30.93 30.70
N ILE A 134 16.95 30.21 31.54
CA ILE A 134 16.91 30.46 32.99
C ILE A 134 18.27 30.20 33.63
N GLU A 135 18.96 29.12 33.27
CA GLU A 135 20.30 28.80 33.78
C GLU A 135 21.34 29.87 33.40
N ILE A 136 21.25 30.43 32.19
CA ILE A 136 22.10 31.54 31.74
C ILE A 136 21.76 32.84 32.49
N LEU A 137 20.47 33.11 32.75
CA LEU A 137 20.01 34.31 33.47
C LEU A 137 20.40 34.26 34.96
N ASP A 138 20.26 33.11 35.62
CA ASP A 138 20.61 32.90 37.05
C ASP A 138 22.09 33.17 37.34
N TRP A 139 22.96 32.97 36.35
CA TRP A 139 24.42 33.02 36.51
C TRP A 139 25.09 34.13 35.68
N HIS A 140 24.31 35.06 35.12
CA HIS A 140 24.81 36.11 34.23
C HIS A 140 25.73 37.13 34.94
N HIS A 141 25.50 37.40 36.23
CA HIS A 141 26.22 38.44 36.98
C HIS A 141 27.75 38.27 37.10
N GLY A 142 28.28 37.09 36.75
CA GLY A 142 29.73 36.83 36.78
C GLY A 142 30.32 36.22 35.49
N LYS A 143 29.54 36.03 34.42
CA LYS A 143 29.95 35.22 33.25
C LYS A 143 29.51 35.84 31.93
N THR A 144 30.43 35.89 30.95
CA THR A 144 30.19 36.48 29.63
C THR A 144 29.64 35.48 28.60
N ALA A 145 29.16 35.96 27.45
CA ALA A 145 28.72 35.08 26.36
C ALA A 145 29.80 34.09 25.89
N ALA A 146 31.08 34.44 26.02
CA ALA A 146 32.21 33.55 25.74
C ALA A 146 32.26 32.35 26.69
N HIS A 147 31.93 32.57 27.97
CA HIS A 147 31.83 31.50 28.98
C HIS A 147 30.71 30.52 28.63
N TRP A 148 29.53 31.03 28.26
CA TRP A 148 28.39 30.19 27.93
C TRP A 148 28.53 29.44 26.59
N ASN A 149 29.27 29.97 25.64
CA ASN A 149 29.62 29.25 24.41
C ASN A 149 30.61 28.09 24.66
N GLN A 150 31.34 28.06 25.78
CA GLN A 150 32.13 26.87 26.16
C GLN A 150 31.23 25.75 26.70
N ILE A 151 30.17 26.12 27.41
CA ILE A 151 29.21 25.17 28.02
C ILE A 151 28.19 24.69 26.97
N TYR A 152 27.73 25.58 26.10
CA TYR A 152 26.77 25.30 25.03
C TYR A 152 27.30 25.76 23.67
N PRO A 153 28.27 25.04 23.08
CA PRO A 153 28.98 25.45 21.86
C PRO A 153 28.06 25.63 20.65
N ASN A 154 26.92 24.91 20.60
CA ASN A 154 25.98 24.99 19.48
C ASN A 154 25.00 26.18 19.57
N LEU A 155 24.90 26.88 20.71
CA LEU A 155 23.98 28.02 20.86
C LEU A 155 24.51 29.31 20.22
N CYS A 156 25.84 29.42 20.06
CA CYS A 156 26.52 30.56 19.45
C CYS A 156 25.99 31.92 19.97
N LEU A 157 25.94 32.05 21.30
CA LEU A 157 25.40 33.21 22.01
C LEU A 157 26.28 34.43 21.80
N LYS A 158 25.65 35.57 21.49
CA LYS A 158 26.30 36.88 21.46
C LYS A 158 25.85 37.68 22.67
N GLN A 159 26.70 38.59 23.18
CA GLN A 159 26.35 39.42 24.33
C GLN A 159 25.02 40.17 24.19
N PRO A 160 24.68 40.78 23.03
CA PRO A 160 23.38 41.43 22.84
C PRO A 160 22.18 40.48 23.01
N THR A 161 22.36 39.18 22.73
CA THR A 161 21.30 38.18 22.89
C THR A 161 21.01 37.92 24.37
N ILE A 162 22.05 37.90 25.21
CA ILE A 162 21.89 37.73 26.65
C ILE A 162 21.31 39.00 27.28
N SER A 163 21.76 40.18 26.83
CA SER A 163 21.16 41.47 27.23
C SER A 163 19.67 41.57 26.87
N ALA A 164 19.27 41.06 25.70
CA ALA A 164 17.86 41.00 25.31
C ALA A 164 17.06 40.03 26.20
N TRP A 165 17.64 38.91 26.63
CA TRP A 165 16.98 37.98 27.54
C TRP A 165 16.81 38.54 28.95
N LEU A 166 17.76 39.34 29.43
CA LEU A 166 17.65 40.05 30.72
C LEU A 166 16.51 41.05 30.72
N LYS A 167 16.28 41.75 29.60
CA LYS A 167 15.16 42.70 29.48
C LYS A 167 13.80 42.01 29.63
N ASP A 168 13.68 40.77 29.16
CA ASP A 168 12.46 39.96 29.22
C ASP A 168 12.52 38.87 30.32
N GLU A 169 13.42 38.99 31.30
CA GLU A 169 13.65 37.98 32.34
C GLU A 169 12.38 37.59 33.11
N PRO A 170 11.52 38.53 33.57
CA PRO A 170 10.29 38.18 34.29
C PRO A 170 9.37 37.27 33.47
N LYS A 171 9.29 37.52 32.15
CA LYS A 171 8.47 36.74 31.21
C LYS A 171 8.99 35.32 31.06
N TYR A 172 10.31 35.13 30.96
CA TYR A 172 10.89 33.79 30.84
C TYR A 172 10.76 32.99 32.14
N ARG A 173 10.90 33.64 33.30
CA ARG A 173 10.70 33.01 34.62
C ARG A 173 9.26 32.55 34.83
N GLN A 174 8.28 33.38 34.47
CA GLN A 174 6.86 33.02 34.55
C GLN A 174 6.53 31.84 33.64
N GLN A 175 6.98 31.87 32.37
CA GLN A 175 6.78 30.76 31.44
C GLN A 175 7.42 29.45 31.92
N TYR A 176 8.56 29.53 32.62
CA TYR A 176 9.23 28.35 33.17
C TYR A 176 8.47 27.76 34.35
N ALA A 177 7.96 28.60 35.25
CA ALA A 177 7.11 28.18 36.36
C ALA A 177 5.81 27.51 35.87
N ASP A 178 5.14 28.10 34.88
CA ASP A 178 3.92 27.53 34.27
C ASP A 178 4.17 26.19 33.59
N THR A 179 5.36 26.01 32.99
CA THR A 179 5.76 24.74 32.35
C THR A 179 5.99 23.63 33.38
N LEU A 180 6.60 23.96 34.53
CA LEU A 180 6.81 23.01 35.63
C LEU A 180 5.50 22.63 36.32
N ALA A 181 4.58 23.58 36.49
CA ALA A 181 3.25 23.33 37.05
C ALA A 181 2.41 22.34 36.22
N ARG A 182 2.66 22.26 34.91
CA ARG A 182 2.01 21.33 33.97
C ARG A 182 2.70 19.96 33.85
N GLY A 183 3.68 19.65 34.71
CA GLY A 183 4.40 18.37 34.70
C GLY A 183 5.32 18.16 33.49
N GLN A 184 5.64 19.22 32.73
CA GLN A 184 6.51 19.14 31.56
C GLN A 184 7.97 19.44 31.91
N THR A 185 8.92 18.77 31.25
CA THR A 185 10.34 19.08 31.41
C THR A 185 10.66 20.40 30.71
N GLY A 186 11.43 21.29 31.36
CA GLY A 186 11.78 22.63 30.86
C GLY A 186 12.61 22.70 29.56
N ASN A 187 12.70 21.60 28.81
CA ASN A 187 13.37 21.45 27.52
C ASN A 187 12.58 22.05 26.34
N ILE A 188 11.52 22.81 26.61
CA ILE A 188 10.69 23.45 25.59
C ILE A 188 11.47 24.64 24.98
N LYS A 189 11.68 24.59 23.66
CA LYS A 189 12.36 25.65 22.89
C LYS A 189 11.44 26.83 22.52
N ARG A 190 10.11 26.60 22.51
CA ARG A 190 9.07 27.61 22.25
C ARG A 190 7.73 27.10 22.80
N VAL A 191 7.08 27.83 23.71
CA VAL A 191 5.67 27.59 24.02
C VAL A 191 4.87 28.17 22.86
N LYS A 192 4.33 27.32 21.98
CA LYS A 192 3.34 27.76 20.99
C LYS A 192 2.00 27.83 21.70
N GLN A 193 1.49 29.02 21.97
CA GLN A 193 0.04 29.18 22.11
C GLN A 193 -0.56 28.85 20.73
N THR A 194 -1.43 27.85 20.69
CA THR A 194 -2.31 27.65 19.55
C THR A 194 -3.27 28.81 19.48
N GLU A 195 -3.31 29.51 18.35
CA GLU A 195 -4.38 30.46 18.04
C GLU A 195 -5.72 29.71 18.16
N HIS A 196 -6.65 30.27 18.93
CA HIS A 196 -7.97 29.71 19.24
C HIS A 196 -7.95 28.36 20.00
N PRO A 197 -7.58 28.35 21.31
CA PRO A 197 -7.54 27.13 22.12
C PRO A 197 -8.92 26.46 22.28
N GLU A 198 -9.98 27.25 22.40
CA GLU A 198 -11.36 26.78 22.59
C GLU A 198 -11.89 26.01 21.37
N VAL A 199 -11.64 26.52 20.15
CA VAL A 199 -12.00 25.86 18.89
C VAL A 199 -11.22 24.54 18.72
N ASN A 200 -9.95 24.51 19.15
CA ASN A 200 -9.14 23.28 19.11
C ASN A 200 -9.67 22.23 20.10
N GLU A 201 -10.06 22.61 21.31
CA GLU A 201 -10.63 21.70 22.31
C GLU A 201 -11.97 21.10 21.83
N MET A 202 -12.85 21.92 21.25
CA MET A 202 -14.09 21.45 20.64
C MET A 202 -13.83 20.44 19.51
N LEU A 203 -12.81 20.68 18.69
CA LEU A 203 -12.44 19.76 17.61
C LEU A 203 -11.86 18.44 18.15
N GLU A 204 -11.00 18.48 19.16
CA GLU A 204 -10.41 17.29 19.77
C GLU A 204 -11.47 16.40 20.44
N LEU A 205 -12.44 16.99 21.14
CA LEU A 205 -13.60 16.29 21.70
C LEU A 205 -14.48 15.67 20.61
N TRP A 206 -14.76 16.43 19.54
CA TRP A 206 -15.56 15.93 18.43
C TRP A 206 -14.87 14.76 17.71
N VAL A 207 -13.56 14.84 17.49
CA VAL A 207 -12.77 13.76 16.90
C VAL A 207 -12.81 12.51 17.78
N THR A 208 -12.72 12.67 19.10
CA THR A 208 -12.79 11.56 20.06
C THR A 208 -14.15 10.87 19.99
N LYS A 209 -15.23 11.63 19.95
CA LYS A 209 -16.59 11.09 19.79
C LYS A 209 -16.79 10.41 18.44
N ALA A 210 -16.35 11.04 17.34
CA ALA A 210 -16.47 10.48 16.01
C ALA A 210 -15.64 9.19 15.83
N MET A 211 -14.51 9.05 16.54
CA MET A 211 -13.76 7.79 16.61
C MET A 211 -14.51 6.70 17.39
N SER A 212 -15.16 7.06 18.51
CA SER A 212 -15.99 6.13 19.29
C SER A 212 -17.22 5.66 18.54
N ASP A 213 -17.79 6.51 17.69
CA ASP A 213 -18.97 6.23 16.86
C ASP A 213 -18.58 5.59 15.50
N GLU A 214 -17.31 5.23 15.30
CA GLU A 214 -16.74 4.63 14.08
C GLU A 214 -17.00 5.40 12.76
N ILE A 215 -17.17 6.71 12.87
CA ILE A 215 -17.43 7.60 11.73
C ILE A 215 -16.12 7.80 10.96
N PRO A 216 -16.10 7.61 9.62
CA PRO A 216 -14.90 7.85 8.83
C PRO A 216 -14.60 9.35 8.76
N ILE A 217 -13.44 9.74 9.31
CA ILE A 217 -12.98 11.14 9.34
C ILE A 217 -11.83 11.30 8.35
N ASN A 218 -11.96 12.24 7.42
CA ASN A 218 -10.88 12.64 6.50
C ASN A 218 -10.41 14.07 6.80
N GLY A 219 -9.32 14.48 6.14
CA GLY A 219 -8.71 15.80 6.37
C GLY A 219 -9.65 16.97 6.08
N GLU A 220 -10.52 16.83 5.09
CA GLU A 220 -11.43 17.89 4.66
C GLU A 220 -12.60 18.05 5.64
N ILE A 221 -13.13 16.95 6.16
CA ILE A 221 -14.13 16.94 7.22
C ILE A 221 -13.58 17.69 8.46
N LEU A 222 -12.32 17.45 8.82
CA LEU A 222 -11.68 18.15 9.94
C LEU A 222 -11.55 19.66 9.72
N ARG A 223 -11.22 20.09 8.49
CA ARG A 223 -11.13 21.52 8.15
C ARG A 223 -12.50 22.20 8.21
N GLN A 224 -13.51 21.60 7.60
CA GLN A 224 -14.87 22.13 7.64
C GLN A 224 -15.43 22.18 9.06
N LYS A 225 -15.14 21.15 9.87
CA LYS A 225 -15.58 21.11 11.25
C LYS A 225 -14.90 22.17 12.10
N TRP A 226 -13.61 22.43 11.89
CA TRP A 226 -12.91 23.54 12.55
C TRP A 226 -13.54 24.89 12.20
N ASN A 227 -13.85 25.15 10.91
CA ASN A 227 -14.53 26.39 10.49
C ASN A 227 -15.88 26.57 11.16
N ARG A 228 -16.70 25.51 11.25
CA ARG A 228 -17.99 25.58 11.95
C ARG A 228 -17.85 25.87 13.45
N PHE A 229 -16.81 25.35 14.10
CA PHE A 229 -16.53 25.70 15.50
C PHE A 229 -16.01 27.12 15.63
N ALA A 230 -15.24 27.62 14.67
CA ALA A 230 -14.83 29.01 14.61
C ALA A 230 -16.05 29.95 14.41
N ASP A 231 -17.01 29.59 13.55
CA ASP A 231 -18.28 30.31 13.38
C ASP A 231 -19.07 30.37 14.71
N LEU A 232 -19.18 29.24 15.42
CA LEU A 232 -19.90 29.14 16.69
C LEU A 232 -19.25 29.94 17.83
N GLN A 233 -17.92 30.09 17.80
CA GLN A 233 -17.17 30.93 18.75
C GLN A 233 -17.07 32.39 18.30
N GLY A 234 -17.72 32.76 17.19
CA GLY A 234 -17.74 34.14 16.69
C GLY A 234 -16.38 34.62 16.18
N VAL A 235 -15.51 33.73 15.73
CA VAL A 235 -14.18 34.08 15.20
C VAL A 235 -14.33 34.77 13.83
N PRO A 236 -13.92 36.04 13.70
CA PRO A 236 -13.94 36.78 12.43
C PRO A 236 -13.15 36.05 11.34
N GLU A 237 -13.58 36.16 10.09
CA GLU A 237 -13.02 35.40 8.97
C GLU A 237 -11.54 35.74 8.69
N ASP A 238 -11.14 36.98 8.99
CA ASP A 238 -9.78 37.51 8.91
C ASP A 238 -8.86 37.02 10.05
N GLU A 239 -9.42 36.52 11.15
CA GLU A 239 -8.67 35.97 12.29
C GLU A 239 -8.61 34.43 12.29
N ARG A 240 -9.13 33.77 11.25
CA ARG A 240 -9.14 32.31 11.13
C ARG A 240 -7.77 31.73 10.82
N LEU A 241 -7.55 30.51 11.30
CA LEU A 241 -6.37 29.75 10.96
C LEU A 241 -6.34 29.45 9.46
N ALA A 242 -5.19 29.67 8.83
CA ALA A 242 -4.89 29.04 7.56
C ALA A 242 -4.75 27.53 7.79
N LEU A 243 -5.83 26.78 7.57
CA LEU A 243 -6.00 25.33 7.77
C LEU A 243 -5.11 24.48 6.82
N SER A 244 -3.83 24.79 6.80
CA SER A 244 -2.78 24.19 5.98
C SER A 244 -2.58 22.71 6.28
N ASP A 245 -1.91 22.02 5.36
CA ASP A 245 -1.52 20.62 5.58
C ASP A 245 -0.62 20.43 6.80
N GLY A 246 0.17 21.45 7.15
CA GLY A 246 0.96 21.46 8.38
C GLY A 246 0.09 21.48 9.65
N TRP A 247 -0.99 22.25 9.66
CA TRP A 247 -1.97 22.24 10.76
C TRP A 247 -2.65 20.87 10.88
N LEU A 248 -3.11 20.32 9.74
CA LEU A 248 -3.79 19.03 9.72
C LEU A 248 -2.88 17.90 10.21
N THR A 249 -1.62 17.91 9.80
CA THR A 249 -0.60 16.93 10.25
C THR A 249 -0.37 17.02 11.76
N ALA A 250 -0.31 18.24 12.31
CA ALA A 250 -0.17 18.45 13.74
C ALA A 250 -1.39 18.00 14.54
N LEU A 251 -2.61 18.29 14.05
CA LEU A 251 -3.87 17.84 14.65
C LEU A 251 -3.97 16.31 14.67
N LYS A 252 -3.72 15.64 13.53
CA LYS A 252 -3.73 14.17 13.44
C LYS A 252 -2.81 13.54 14.48
N ARG A 253 -1.60 14.09 14.65
CA ARG A 253 -0.64 13.62 15.65
C ARG A 253 -1.12 13.82 17.08
N ARG A 254 -1.81 14.92 17.40
CA ARG A 254 -2.36 15.17 18.75
C ARG A 254 -3.51 14.22 19.10
N CYS A 255 -4.42 14.00 18.16
CA CYS A 255 -5.59 13.12 18.36
C CYS A 255 -5.29 11.63 18.14
N GLY A 256 -4.04 11.25 17.86
CA GLY A 256 -3.68 9.86 17.56
C GLY A 256 -4.24 9.32 16.23
N LEU A 257 -4.72 10.19 15.34
CA LEU A 257 -5.30 9.80 14.05
C LEU A 257 -4.22 9.28 13.11
N ARG A 258 -4.42 8.06 12.63
CA ARG A 258 -3.60 7.43 11.58
C ARG A 258 -4.47 7.21 10.34
N ASN A 259 -3.87 7.37 9.17
CA ASN A 259 -4.55 7.02 7.93
C ASN A 259 -4.59 5.49 7.83
N PHE A 260 -5.78 4.91 8.02
CA PHE A 260 -6.05 3.51 7.70
C PHE A 260 -6.97 3.46 6.49
N LYS A 261 -6.62 2.64 5.50
CA LYS A 261 -7.53 2.31 4.41
C LYS A 261 -8.50 1.26 4.95
N ARG A 262 -9.78 1.59 5.09
CA ARG A 262 -10.81 0.59 5.42
C ARG A 262 -10.82 -0.42 4.27
N HIS A 263 -10.47 -1.68 4.57
CA HIS A 263 -10.78 -2.79 3.68
C HIS A 263 -12.30 -2.99 3.73
N GLY A 264 -12.93 -3.26 2.58
CA GLY A 264 -14.39 -3.47 2.49
C GLY A 264 -14.85 -4.71 3.27
N GLU A 265 -16.11 -5.09 3.09
CA GLU A 265 -16.84 -6.18 3.78
C GLU A 265 -16.10 -7.54 3.89
N ALA A 266 -15.05 -7.74 3.10
CA ALA A 266 -14.06 -8.82 3.28
C ALA A 266 -13.54 -8.97 4.73
N ALA A 267 -13.45 -7.87 5.49
CA ALA A 267 -12.97 -7.86 6.87
C ALA A 267 -14.04 -8.23 7.92
N SER A 268 -15.33 -8.25 7.54
CA SER A 268 -16.44 -8.62 8.43
C SER A 268 -16.88 -10.08 8.31
N ALA A 269 -16.34 -10.84 7.36
CA ALA A 269 -16.64 -12.26 7.21
C ALA A 269 -16.01 -13.08 8.36
N ASP A 270 -16.82 -13.89 9.05
CA ASP A 270 -16.32 -14.83 10.07
C ASP A 270 -15.48 -15.93 9.38
N ILE A 271 -14.34 -16.29 10.00
CA ILE A 271 -13.48 -17.41 9.57
C ILE A 271 -14.30 -18.70 9.45
N ARG A 272 -15.31 -18.88 10.32
CA ARG A 272 -16.21 -20.04 10.30
C ARG A 272 -17.06 -20.09 9.03
N ASP A 273 -17.58 -18.95 8.59
CA ASP A 273 -18.40 -18.86 7.38
C ASP A 273 -17.55 -19.17 6.13
N ILE A 274 -16.31 -18.69 6.11
CA ILE A 274 -15.35 -18.98 5.02
C ILE A 274 -15.07 -20.49 4.93
N GLU A 275 -14.78 -21.16 6.06
CA GLU A 275 -14.46 -22.59 6.03
C GLU A 275 -15.70 -23.45 5.75
N HIS A 276 -16.88 -23.04 6.22
CA HIS A 276 -18.13 -23.69 5.87
C HIS A 276 -18.41 -23.63 4.37
N GLU A 277 -18.20 -22.46 3.75
CA GLU A 277 -18.37 -22.29 2.30
C GLU A 277 -17.36 -23.11 1.50
N ARG A 278 -16.10 -23.14 1.93
CA ARG A 278 -15.09 -24.01 1.33
C ARG A 278 -15.50 -25.47 1.38
N GLU A 279 -15.96 -25.96 2.54
CA GLU A 279 -16.36 -27.36 2.66
C GLU A 279 -17.61 -27.68 1.84
N ARG A 280 -18.60 -26.77 1.80
CA ARG A 280 -19.79 -26.90 0.94
C ARG A 280 -19.40 -27.09 -0.53
N LEU A 281 -18.48 -26.27 -1.04
CA LEU A 281 -18.01 -26.36 -2.43
C LEU A 281 -17.18 -27.63 -2.67
N ARG A 282 -16.30 -28.02 -1.73
CA ARG A 282 -15.56 -29.27 -1.82
C ARG A 282 -16.48 -30.48 -1.85
N GLU A 283 -17.50 -30.52 -0.99
CA GLU A 283 -18.51 -31.58 -0.96
C GLU A 283 -19.30 -31.63 -2.28
N LEU A 284 -19.73 -30.48 -2.80
CA LEU A 284 -20.39 -30.38 -4.10
C LEU A 284 -19.52 -30.98 -5.21
N ILE A 285 -18.25 -30.60 -5.27
CA ILE A 285 -17.30 -31.09 -6.28
C ILE A 285 -17.12 -32.61 -6.17
N ARG A 286 -16.94 -33.14 -4.94
CA ARG A 286 -16.79 -34.58 -4.69
C ARG A 286 -18.06 -35.35 -5.07
N LYS A 287 -19.23 -34.88 -4.62
CA LYS A 287 -20.53 -35.53 -4.82
C LYS A 287 -20.88 -35.70 -6.29
N HIS A 288 -20.55 -34.70 -7.11
CA HIS A 288 -20.83 -34.73 -8.55
C HIS A 288 -19.65 -35.23 -9.40
N GLY A 289 -18.51 -35.56 -8.77
CA GLY A 289 -17.35 -36.13 -9.46
C GLY A 289 -16.72 -35.21 -10.50
N TYR A 290 -16.77 -33.88 -10.29
CA TYR A 290 -16.18 -32.94 -11.23
C TYR A 290 -14.65 -33.05 -11.24
N ARG A 291 -14.07 -33.07 -12.44
CA ARG A 291 -12.61 -32.98 -12.64
C ARG A 291 -12.20 -31.51 -12.59
N LEU A 292 -10.95 -31.22 -12.19
CA LEU A 292 -10.45 -29.83 -12.14
C LEU A 292 -10.63 -29.08 -13.46
N LYS A 293 -10.40 -29.75 -14.60
CA LYS A 293 -10.59 -29.14 -15.92
C LYS A 293 -12.04 -28.76 -16.24
N ASP A 294 -13.02 -29.30 -15.52
CA ASP A 294 -14.47 -29.10 -15.72
C ASP A 294 -15.09 -28.18 -14.65
N ILE A 295 -14.27 -27.57 -13.79
CA ILE A 295 -14.70 -26.59 -12.79
C ILE A 295 -14.20 -25.22 -13.25
N PHE A 296 -15.11 -24.29 -13.44
CA PHE A 296 -14.85 -22.94 -13.93
C PHE A 296 -15.25 -21.90 -12.90
N ASN A 297 -14.60 -20.75 -12.94
CA ASN A 297 -15.00 -19.55 -12.24
C ASN A 297 -15.19 -18.43 -13.25
N MET A 298 -16.22 -17.61 -13.05
CA MET A 298 -16.45 -16.37 -13.80
C MET A 298 -16.53 -15.19 -12.84
N ASP A 299 -15.95 -14.07 -13.27
CA ASP A 299 -16.07 -12.79 -12.57
C ASP A 299 -15.85 -11.60 -13.51
N GLU A 300 -16.42 -10.46 -13.14
CA GLU A 300 -16.40 -9.22 -13.90
C GLU A 300 -15.48 -8.15 -13.32
N THR A 301 -14.76 -7.48 -14.22
CA THR A 301 -13.99 -6.30 -13.86
C THR A 301 -14.23 -5.12 -14.79
N GLY A 302 -14.24 -3.93 -14.21
CA GLY A 302 -14.10 -2.69 -14.96
C GLY A 302 -12.68 -2.48 -15.45
N LEU A 303 -12.52 -2.00 -16.68
CA LEU A 303 -11.25 -1.56 -17.24
C LEU A 303 -11.39 -0.13 -17.76
N PHE A 304 -10.72 0.80 -17.08
CA PHE A 304 -10.54 2.18 -17.56
C PHE A 304 -9.41 2.24 -18.59
N TRP A 305 -9.75 1.85 -19.81
CA TRP A 305 -8.80 1.44 -20.84
C TRP A 305 -7.98 2.59 -21.44
N ALA A 306 -8.47 3.83 -21.39
CA ALA A 306 -7.74 5.01 -21.89
C ALA A 306 -7.25 5.94 -20.78
N MET A 307 -7.29 5.49 -19.52
CA MET A 307 -6.89 6.34 -18.39
C MET A 307 -5.35 6.50 -18.38
N PRO A 308 -4.81 7.71 -18.60
CA PRO A 308 -3.39 7.97 -18.49
C PRO A 308 -2.95 7.93 -17.01
N PRO A 309 -1.65 7.84 -16.73
CA PRO A 309 -1.14 8.09 -15.39
C PRO A 309 -1.59 9.48 -14.90
N ASP A 310 -2.19 9.55 -13.72
CA ASP A 310 -2.69 10.78 -13.11
C ASP A 310 -1.61 11.55 -12.32
N ARG A 311 -0.44 10.91 -12.14
CA ARG A 311 0.76 11.48 -11.50
C ARG A 311 1.93 11.32 -12.45
N GLY A 312 2.56 12.43 -12.81
CA GLY A 312 3.69 12.50 -13.73
C GLY A 312 4.74 13.46 -13.20
N LEU A 313 6.00 13.22 -13.51
CA LEU A 313 7.07 14.14 -13.10
C LEU A 313 7.13 15.36 -13.96
N MET A 314 7.32 16.51 -13.32
CA MET A 314 7.56 17.75 -14.01
C MET A 314 8.51 18.60 -13.16
N ASP A 315 9.38 19.36 -13.82
CA ASP A 315 10.23 20.39 -13.19
C ASP A 315 9.40 21.54 -12.59
N LYS A 316 8.15 21.68 -13.06
CA LYS A 316 7.16 22.67 -12.60
C LYS A 316 5.77 22.04 -12.51
N PRO A 317 4.90 22.55 -11.62
CA PRO A 317 3.49 22.16 -11.61
C PRO A 317 2.88 22.45 -12.98
N SER A 318 2.25 21.46 -13.60
CA SER A 318 1.42 21.66 -14.78
C SER A 318 0.02 21.10 -14.53
N SER A 319 -0.95 21.60 -15.28
CA SER A 319 -2.32 21.10 -15.24
C SER A 319 -2.35 19.62 -15.61
N GLY A 320 -2.86 18.78 -14.72
CA GLY A 320 -3.02 17.34 -14.98
C GLY A 320 -3.86 17.09 -16.24
N VAL A 321 -3.52 16.05 -16.99
CA VAL A 321 -4.33 15.59 -18.12
C VAL A 321 -5.67 15.11 -17.56
N LYS A 322 -6.78 15.69 -18.03
CA LYS A 322 -8.14 15.27 -17.63
C LYS A 322 -8.29 13.77 -17.91
N GLY A 323 -8.39 12.97 -16.86
CA GLY A 323 -8.45 11.51 -16.97
C GLY A 323 -9.58 11.06 -17.91
N CYS A 324 -9.23 10.28 -18.94
CA CYS A 324 -10.20 9.71 -19.85
C CYS A 324 -10.89 8.52 -19.17
N LYS A 325 -12.03 8.77 -18.51
CA LYS A 325 -12.82 7.76 -17.78
C LYS A 325 -13.62 6.81 -18.69
N LYS A 326 -13.11 6.52 -19.89
CA LYS A 326 -13.74 5.53 -20.79
C LYS A 326 -13.54 4.14 -20.18
N ARG A 327 -14.67 3.47 -19.89
CA ARG A 327 -14.72 2.15 -19.25
C ARG A 327 -15.26 1.10 -20.22
N LEU A 328 -14.69 -0.10 -20.13
CA LEU A 328 -15.25 -1.35 -20.62
C LEU A 328 -15.42 -2.28 -19.42
N THR A 329 -16.40 -3.17 -19.48
CA THR A 329 -16.52 -4.27 -18.52
C THR A 329 -16.10 -5.56 -19.21
N TYR A 330 -15.29 -6.36 -18.52
CA TYR A 330 -14.80 -7.65 -18.99
C TYR A 330 -15.25 -8.73 -18.00
N ALA A 331 -15.94 -9.76 -18.50
CA ALA A 331 -16.15 -10.99 -17.76
C ALA A 331 -15.10 -12.02 -18.19
N PHE A 332 -14.34 -12.52 -17.22
CA PHE A 332 -13.32 -13.54 -17.45
C PHE A 332 -13.84 -14.88 -16.96
N THR A 333 -13.60 -15.95 -17.73
CA THR A 333 -13.98 -17.30 -17.34
C THR A 333 -12.84 -18.27 -17.60
N MET A 334 -12.44 -19.01 -16.56
CA MET A 334 -11.31 -19.95 -16.62
C MET A 334 -11.54 -21.17 -15.74
N ASN A 335 -10.96 -22.30 -16.12
CA ASN A 335 -11.07 -23.53 -15.36
C ASN A 335 -10.03 -23.64 -14.22
N ALA A 336 -10.23 -24.61 -13.33
CA ALA A 336 -9.41 -24.77 -12.12
C ALA A 336 -7.96 -25.14 -12.41
N THR A 337 -7.68 -25.83 -13.53
CA THR A 337 -6.31 -26.14 -13.96
C THR A 337 -5.63 -24.96 -14.67
N GLY A 338 -6.39 -23.94 -15.07
CA GLY A 338 -5.94 -22.85 -15.94
C GLY A 338 -5.69 -23.25 -17.40
N SER A 339 -5.92 -24.52 -17.76
CA SER A 339 -5.69 -25.02 -19.12
C SER A 339 -6.69 -24.47 -20.14
N GLU A 340 -7.83 -23.98 -19.66
CA GLU A 340 -8.88 -23.43 -20.49
C GLU A 340 -9.28 -22.04 -19.98
N LYS A 341 -9.14 -21.06 -20.87
CA LYS A 341 -9.57 -19.67 -20.69
C LYS A 341 -10.54 -19.36 -21.83
N LEU A 342 -11.75 -18.94 -21.50
CA LEU A 342 -12.68 -18.50 -22.54
C LEU A 342 -12.27 -17.13 -23.09
N PRO A 343 -12.64 -16.80 -24.34
CA PRO A 343 -12.59 -15.43 -24.83
C PRO A 343 -13.36 -14.51 -23.87
N PRO A 344 -12.80 -13.37 -23.45
CA PRO A 344 -13.47 -12.48 -22.50
C PRO A 344 -14.79 -11.95 -23.08
N PHE A 345 -15.82 -11.90 -22.24
CA PHE A 345 -17.06 -11.21 -22.59
C PHE A 345 -16.85 -9.71 -22.36
N VAL A 346 -16.82 -8.94 -23.46
CA VAL A 346 -16.62 -7.49 -23.44
C VAL A 346 -17.95 -6.75 -23.54
N ILE A 347 -18.18 -5.81 -22.62
CA ILE A 347 -19.37 -4.94 -22.63
C ILE A 347 -18.92 -3.48 -22.68
N GLY A 348 -19.42 -2.75 -23.68
CA GLY A 348 -19.19 -1.31 -23.81
C GLY A 348 -20.48 -0.49 -23.91
N LYS A 349 -20.34 0.83 -24.11
CA LYS A 349 -21.50 1.73 -24.24
C LYS A 349 -22.14 1.71 -25.63
N ALA A 350 -21.31 1.80 -26.66
CA ALA A 350 -21.77 1.95 -28.03
C ALA A 350 -21.96 0.59 -28.70
N THR A 351 -23.09 0.39 -29.36
CA THR A 351 -23.39 -0.85 -30.13
C THR A 351 -22.38 -1.11 -31.22
N ARG A 352 -22.01 -0.04 -31.94
CA ARG A 352 -21.08 -0.06 -33.07
C ARG A 352 -20.13 1.12 -32.93
N PRO A 353 -19.08 1.00 -32.08
CA PRO A 353 -18.12 2.09 -31.93
C PRO A 353 -17.52 2.47 -33.28
N ARG A 354 -17.29 3.77 -33.53
CA ARG A 354 -16.73 4.26 -34.81
C ARG A 354 -15.45 3.51 -35.21
N ALA A 355 -14.60 3.17 -34.23
CA ALA A 355 -13.37 2.42 -34.41
C ALA A 355 -13.56 1.00 -35.00
N PHE A 356 -14.76 0.43 -34.94
CA PHE A 356 -15.06 -0.88 -35.54
C PHE A 356 -15.25 -0.80 -37.06
N GLN A 357 -15.30 0.41 -37.65
CA GLN A 357 -15.40 0.59 -39.10
C GLN A 357 -16.57 -0.20 -39.71
N ARG A 358 -17.75 -0.11 -39.08
CA ARG A 358 -18.98 -0.83 -39.46
C ARG A 358 -18.91 -2.36 -39.34
N LYS A 359 -17.88 -2.94 -38.74
CA LYS A 359 -17.84 -4.37 -38.39
C LYS A 359 -18.52 -4.62 -37.04
N SER A 360 -19.06 -5.81 -36.84
CA SER A 360 -19.51 -6.26 -35.51
C SER A 360 -18.31 -6.71 -34.67
N GLY A 361 -18.48 -6.78 -33.34
CA GLY A 361 -17.44 -7.34 -32.47
C GLY A 361 -17.06 -8.77 -32.86
N ALA A 362 -18.05 -9.59 -33.23
CA ALA A 362 -17.81 -10.97 -33.67
C ALA A 362 -16.95 -11.04 -34.95
N GLN A 363 -17.19 -10.15 -35.93
CA GLN A 363 -16.34 -10.04 -37.14
C GLN A 363 -14.91 -9.57 -36.82
N LEU A 364 -14.71 -8.94 -35.67
CA LEU A 364 -13.41 -8.51 -35.16
C LEU A 364 -12.77 -9.55 -34.22
N GLY A 365 -13.44 -10.70 -34.00
CA GLY A 365 -12.95 -11.78 -33.13
C GLY A 365 -13.30 -11.62 -31.65
N PHE A 366 -14.23 -10.73 -31.29
CA PHE A 366 -14.60 -10.46 -29.90
C PHE A 366 -16.06 -10.82 -29.61
N TYR A 367 -16.29 -11.40 -28.44
CA TYR A 367 -17.64 -11.50 -27.89
C TYR A 367 -18.01 -10.16 -27.24
N TYR A 368 -18.51 -9.23 -28.07
CA TYR A 368 -18.84 -7.86 -27.67
C TYR A 368 -20.35 -7.67 -27.57
N ARG A 369 -20.82 -7.10 -26.47
CA ARG A 369 -22.17 -6.54 -26.32
C ARG A 369 -22.09 -5.11 -25.83
N SER A 370 -23.23 -4.44 -25.82
CA SER A 370 -23.30 -3.04 -25.41
C SER A 370 -24.56 -2.77 -24.62
N ASN A 371 -24.49 -1.80 -23.71
CA ASN A 371 -25.65 -1.13 -23.10
C ASN A 371 -25.20 0.24 -22.57
N ALA A 372 -26.15 1.12 -22.23
CA ALA A 372 -25.84 2.51 -21.85
C ALA A 372 -24.86 2.62 -20.67
N LYS A 373 -24.93 1.69 -19.70
CA LYS A 373 -24.09 1.67 -18.50
C LYS A 373 -22.74 0.95 -18.72
N ALA A 374 -22.59 0.18 -19.78
CA ALA A 374 -21.48 -0.75 -20.07
C ALA A 374 -21.27 -1.80 -18.97
N TRP A 375 -22.35 -2.38 -18.42
CA TRP A 375 -22.31 -3.36 -17.31
C TRP A 375 -22.93 -4.71 -17.69
N MET A 376 -22.71 -5.74 -16.88
CA MET A 376 -23.42 -7.01 -17.02
C MET A 376 -24.92 -6.81 -16.73
N THR A 377 -25.77 -7.52 -17.45
CA THR A 377 -27.23 -7.53 -17.24
C THR A 377 -27.72 -8.97 -17.34
N GLY A 378 -28.84 -9.31 -16.68
CA GLY A 378 -29.40 -10.67 -16.71
C GLY A 378 -29.61 -11.19 -18.13
N VAL A 379 -30.12 -10.36 -19.05
CA VAL A 379 -30.35 -10.76 -20.44
C VAL A 379 -29.04 -11.14 -21.15
N LEU A 380 -28.01 -10.30 -21.01
CA LEU A 380 -26.69 -10.56 -21.62
C LEU A 380 -26.01 -11.79 -21.02
N TYR A 381 -26.12 -11.95 -19.70
CA TYR A 381 -25.57 -13.10 -18.97
C TYR A 381 -26.24 -14.41 -19.40
N GLN A 382 -27.58 -14.44 -19.46
CA GLN A 382 -28.33 -15.60 -19.92
C GLN A 382 -28.04 -15.96 -21.38
N GLU A 383 -27.92 -14.95 -22.26
CA GLU A 383 -27.55 -15.16 -23.67
C GLU A 383 -26.17 -15.83 -23.77
N TRP A 384 -25.19 -15.33 -23.03
CA TRP A 384 -23.83 -15.88 -23.00
C TRP A 384 -23.82 -17.32 -22.46
N LEU A 385 -24.51 -17.59 -21.34
CA LEU A 385 -24.62 -18.92 -20.76
C LEU A 385 -25.27 -19.94 -21.69
N ARG A 386 -26.40 -19.60 -22.32
CA ARG A 386 -27.11 -20.52 -23.25
C ARG A 386 -26.24 -20.88 -24.46
N ASN A 387 -25.49 -19.91 -24.98
CA ASN A 387 -24.57 -20.15 -26.08
C ASN A 387 -23.44 -21.11 -25.68
N TRP A 388 -22.88 -20.93 -24.48
CA TRP A 388 -21.83 -21.81 -23.98
C TRP A 388 -22.37 -23.21 -23.63
N ASP A 389 -23.55 -23.30 -23.01
CA ASP A 389 -24.23 -24.57 -22.73
C ASP A 389 -24.53 -25.34 -24.02
N ALA A 390 -25.01 -24.67 -25.06
CA ALA A 390 -25.22 -25.27 -26.38
C ALA A 390 -23.93 -25.82 -26.99
N GLN A 391 -22.78 -25.17 -26.75
CA GLN A 391 -21.47 -25.69 -27.15
C GLN A 391 -21.09 -26.93 -26.35
N LEU A 392 -21.19 -26.87 -25.02
CA LEU A 392 -20.89 -27.99 -24.14
C LEU A 392 -21.80 -29.21 -24.37
N ARG A 393 -23.06 -28.98 -24.76
CA ARG A 393 -23.98 -30.03 -25.24
C ARG A 393 -23.43 -30.74 -26.47
N ARG A 394 -22.98 -29.99 -27.48
CA ARG A 394 -22.36 -30.56 -28.69
C ARG A 394 -21.10 -31.35 -28.37
N ASP A 395 -20.34 -30.89 -27.37
CA ASP A 395 -19.09 -31.53 -26.94
C ASP A 395 -19.32 -32.68 -25.96
N GLY A 396 -20.57 -32.94 -25.54
CA GLY A 396 -20.90 -33.98 -24.56
C GLY A 396 -20.30 -33.74 -23.17
N ARG A 397 -19.95 -32.49 -22.84
CA ARG A 397 -19.21 -32.12 -21.63
C ARG A 397 -20.15 -31.46 -20.62
N LYS A 398 -20.01 -31.82 -19.34
CA LYS A 398 -20.71 -31.17 -18.23
C LYS A 398 -19.70 -30.45 -17.34
N ILE A 399 -20.02 -29.23 -16.93
CA ILE A 399 -19.13 -28.39 -16.13
C ILE A 399 -19.85 -27.78 -14.94
N LEU A 400 -19.07 -27.36 -13.95
CA LEU A 400 -19.49 -26.53 -12.83
C LEU A 400 -18.97 -25.11 -13.06
N LEU A 401 -19.84 -24.11 -12.99
CA LEU A 401 -19.50 -22.69 -13.05
C LEU A 401 -19.72 -22.04 -11.68
N LEU A 402 -18.67 -21.50 -11.10
CA LEU A 402 -18.68 -20.77 -9.83
C LEU A 402 -18.63 -19.25 -10.08
N GLN A 403 -19.43 -18.48 -9.37
CA GLN A 403 -19.51 -17.02 -9.52
C GLN A 403 -20.02 -16.36 -8.24
N ASP A 404 -19.91 -15.03 -8.17
CA ASP A 404 -20.50 -14.27 -7.08
C ASP A 404 -22.05 -14.23 -7.14
N ASN A 405 -22.66 -13.73 -6.06
CA ASN A 405 -24.11 -13.61 -5.95
C ASN A 405 -24.65 -12.27 -6.49
N PHE A 406 -24.06 -11.73 -7.56
CA PHE A 406 -24.51 -10.48 -8.17
C PHE A 406 -25.93 -10.62 -8.75
N SER A 407 -26.75 -9.57 -8.61
CA SER A 407 -28.18 -9.61 -9.00
C SER A 407 -28.41 -9.87 -10.49
N ALA A 408 -27.47 -9.47 -11.35
CA ALA A 408 -27.57 -9.75 -12.78
C ALA A 408 -27.24 -11.21 -13.15
N HIS A 409 -26.73 -12.02 -12.22
CA HIS A 409 -26.40 -13.43 -12.45
C HIS A 409 -27.64 -14.33 -12.38
N ILE A 410 -28.66 -13.97 -13.16
CA ILE A 410 -29.91 -14.71 -13.27
C ILE A 410 -29.66 -15.96 -14.13
N VAL A 411 -29.59 -17.12 -13.48
CA VAL A 411 -29.33 -18.40 -14.13
C VAL A 411 -30.58 -18.85 -14.92
N PRO A 412 -30.45 -19.19 -16.22
CA PRO A 412 -31.55 -19.80 -16.97
C PRO A 412 -31.94 -21.19 -16.45
N ASP A 413 -33.24 -21.49 -16.44
CA ASP A 413 -33.75 -22.81 -16.04
C ASP A 413 -33.51 -23.91 -17.11
N ASP A 414 -33.15 -23.52 -18.34
CA ASP A 414 -33.00 -24.41 -19.50
C ASP A 414 -31.58 -24.95 -19.72
N LEU A 415 -30.66 -24.75 -18.76
CA LEU A 415 -29.29 -25.26 -18.83
C LEU A 415 -29.25 -26.77 -18.55
N THR A 416 -28.50 -27.53 -19.36
CA THR A 416 -28.39 -28.99 -19.20
C THR A 416 -26.96 -29.48 -18.92
N ASN A 417 -25.96 -28.69 -19.31
CA ASN A 417 -24.55 -29.05 -19.29
C ASN A 417 -23.70 -28.12 -18.41
N ILE A 418 -24.19 -26.93 -18.11
CA ILE A 418 -23.62 -26.01 -17.12
C ILE A 418 -24.44 -26.10 -15.84
N ARG A 419 -23.79 -26.51 -14.74
CA ARG A 419 -24.31 -26.26 -13.39
C ARG A 419 -23.71 -24.96 -12.89
N VAL A 420 -24.53 -23.97 -12.58
CA VAL A 420 -24.08 -22.72 -11.97
C VAL A 420 -24.26 -22.79 -10.46
N GLU A 421 -23.27 -22.36 -9.70
CA GLU A 421 -23.30 -22.30 -8.25
C GLU A 421 -22.75 -20.95 -7.78
N ASN A 422 -23.55 -20.21 -7.02
CA ASN A 422 -23.12 -18.93 -6.47
C ASN A 422 -22.35 -19.13 -5.16
N PHE A 423 -21.37 -18.29 -4.92
CA PHE A 423 -20.74 -18.15 -3.61
C PHE A 423 -21.73 -17.56 -2.60
N ALA A 424 -21.59 -17.94 -1.34
CA ALA A 424 -22.32 -17.27 -0.27
C ALA A 424 -21.98 -15.76 -0.22
N PRO A 425 -22.95 -14.90 0.13
CA PRO A 425 -22.74 -13.44 0.18
C PRO A 425 -21.55 -13.06 1.07
N ASN A 426 -20.84 -11.99 0.71
CA ASN A 426 -19.70 -11.40 1.45
C ASN A 426 -18.44 -12.28 1.56
N LEU A 427 -18.42 -13.49 0.99
CA LEU A 427 -17.26 -14.38 1.04
C LEU A 427 -16.39 -14.32 -0.22
N THR A 428 -16.89 -13.72 -1.30
CA THR A 428 -16.24 -13.61 -2.62
C THR A 428 -14.74 -13.27 -2.54
N PRO A 429 -14.29 -12.26 -1.76
CA PRO A 429 -12.86 -11.90 -1.69
C PRO A 429 -11.94 -13.03 -1.18
N HIS A 430 -12.49 -14.03 -0.49
CA HIS A 430 -11.76 -15.14 0.11
C HIS A 430 -11.86 -16.44 -0.70
N VAL A 431 -12.98 -16.65 -1.38
CA VAL A 431 -13.30 -17.92 -2.07
C VAL A 431 -13.29 -17.81 -3.59
N GLN A 432 -13.33 -16.61 -4.18
CA GLN A 432 -13.39 -16.43 -5.63
C GLN A 432 -11.99 -16.45 -6.28
N PRO A 433 -11.70 -17.40 -7.18
CA PRO A 433 -10.39 -17.51 -7.83
C PRO A 433 -10.01 -16.30 -8.69
N ALA A 434 -10.97 -15.68 -9.39
CA ALA A 434 -10.73 -14.48 -10.20
C ALA A 434 -10.15 -13.32 -9.38
N ASP A 435 -10.73 -13.09 -8.20
CA ASP A 435 -10.33 -12.08 -7.22
C ASP A 435 -9.07 -12.46 -6.44
N ALA A 436 -8.73 -13.75 -6.37
CA ALA A 436 -7.54 -14.24 -5.67
C ALA A 436 -6.21 -13.84 -6.36
N GLY A 437 -6.27 -13.27 -7.57
CA GLY A 437 -5.11 -12.71 -8.27
C GLY A 437 -5.19 -12.67 -9.79
N VAL A 438 -6.14 -13.38 -10.41
CA VAL A 438 -6.23 -13.50 -11.88
C VAL A 438 -6.58 -12.16 -12.53
N ILE A 439 -7.62 -11.47 -12.05
CA ILE A 439 -8.01 -10.16 -12.57
C ILE A 439 -6.89 -9.13 -12.36
N ARG A 440 -6.22 -9.19 -11.21
CA ARG A 440 -5.08 -8.33 -10.88
C ARG A 440 -3.94 -8.54 -11.87
N CYS A 441 -3.60 -9.79 -12.16
CA CYS A 441 -2.57 -10.16 -13.14
C CYS A 441 -2.94 -9.67 -14.55
N PHE A 442 -4.18 -9.88 -14.99
CA PHE A 442 -4.68 -9.34 -16.25
C PHE A 442 -4.51 -7.81 -16.35
N LYS A 443 -4.93 -7.07 -15.33
CA LYS A 443 -4.82 -5.60 -15.31
C LYS A 443 -3.36 -5.14 -15.34
N ALA A 444 -2.46 -5.89 -14.69
CA ALA A 444 -1.03 -5.63 -14.73
C ALA A 444 -0.48 -5.75 -16.15
N HIS A 445 -0.77 -6.86 -16.83
CA HIS A 445 -0.37 -7.05 -18.24
C HIS A 445 -0.96 -5.98 -19.14
N TYR A 446 -2.23 -5.63 -18.98
CA TYR A 446 -2.86 -4.56 -19.77
C TYR A 446 -2.14 -3.22 -19.57
N ARG A 447 -1.86 -2.85 -18.32
CA ARG A 447 -1.19 -1.58 -18.01
C ARG A 447 0.23 -1.53 -18.52
N ALA A 448 1.00 -2.61 -18.40
CA ALA A 448 2.33 -2.70 -18.99
C ALA A 448 2.28 -2.43 -20.51
N ARG A 449 1.33 -3.05 -21.21
CA ARG A 449 1.13 -2.86 -22.65
C ARG A 449 0.72 -1.44 -23.02
N PHE A 450 -0.21 -0.85 -22.26
CA PHE A 450 -0.63 0.53 -22.46
C PHE A 450 0.54 1.52 -22.31
N MET A 451 1.41 1.30 -21.32
CA MET A 451 2.58 2.14 -21.09
C MET A 451 3.65 1.96 -22.17
N ASN A 452 3.98 0.71 -22.53
CA ASN A 452 4.93 0.43 -23.62
C ASN A 452 4.46 1.08 -24.94
N ARG A 453 3.17 1.00 -25.23
CA ARG A 453 2.58 1.68 -26.40
C ARG A 453 2.80 3.20 -26.35
N ALA A 454 2.65 3.83 -25.19
CA ALA A 454 2.87 5.27 -25.05
C ALA A 454 4.35 5.64 -25.29
N ILE A 455 5.29 4.79 -24.84
CA ILE A 455 6.73 4.94 -25.12
C ILE A 455 6.99 4.85 -26.62
N ASP A 456 6.50 3.81 -27.30
CA ASP A 456 6.69 3.62 -28.74
C ASP A 456 6.19 4.82 -29.55
N ARG A 457 5.07 5.42 -29.14
CA ARG A 457 4.53 6.63 -29.77
C ARG A 457 5.39 7.86 -29.53
N TYR A 458 5.91 8.02 -28.32
CA TYR A 458 6.82 9.11 -27.99
C TYR A 458 8.09 9.01 -28.84
N ASP A 459 8.70 7.82 -28.92
CA ASP A 459 9.89 7.56 -29.74
C ASP A 459 9.62 7.75 -31.24
N SER A 460 8.37 7.56 -31.66
CA SER A 460 7.89 7.85 -33.03
C SER A 460 7.53 9.32 -33.26
N ASN A 461 7.89 10.24 -32.36
CA ASN A 461 7.63 11.68 -32.43
C ASN A 461 6.14 12.07 -32.48
N VAL A 462 5.25 11.25 -31.89
CA VAL A 462 3.85 11.66 -31.67
C VAL A 462 3.81 12.78 -30.63
N SER A 463 2.98 13.79 -30.86
CA SER A 463 2.78 14.89 -29.91
C SER A 463 2.45 14.37 -28.50
N PRO A 464 3.04 14.93 -27.42
CA PRO A 464 2.74 14.58 -26.03
C PRO A 464 1.25 14.62 -25.67
N ALA A 465 0.46 15.47 -26.33
CA ALA A 465 -0.98 15.54 -26.12
C ALA A 465 -1.71 14.24 -26.54
N ASN A 466 -1.14 13.49 -27.47
CA ASN A 466 -1.78 12.37 -28.15
C ASN A 466 -1.12 11.02 -27.82
N ILE A 467 -0.08 10.96 -27.00
CA ILE A 467 0.66 9.72 -26.70
C ILE A 467 -0.23 8.67 -26.01
N TYR A 468 -1.21 9.12 -25.22
CA TYR A 468 -2.17 8.26 -24.53
C TYR A 468 -3.47 8.05 -25.31
N ASP A 469 -3.59 8.64 -26.50
CA ASP A 469 -4.78 8.44 -27.33
C ASP A 469 -4.92 6.96 -27.65
N LEU A 470 -6.11 6.45 -27.43
CA LEU A 470 -6.39 5.06 -27.68
C LEU A 470 -7.81 4.98 -28.20
N ASN A 471 -8.03 4.19 -29.25
CA ASN A 471 -9.37 3.83 -29.64
C ASN A 471 -9.79 2.50 -28.99
N ILE A 472 -11.10 2.30 -28.89
CA ILE A 472 -11.68 1.12 -28.24
C ILE A 472 -11.25 -0.21 -28.86
N LEU A 473 -11.02 -0.27 -30.18
CA LEU A 473 -10.58 -1.51 -30.84
C LEU A 473 -9.13 -1.84 -30.49
N GLU A 474 -8.24 -0.85 -30.46
CA GLU A 474 -6.87 -1.03 -29.97
C GLU A 474 -6.87 -1.47 -28.50
N ALA A 475 -7.70 -0.84 -27.67
CA ALA A 475 -7.86 -1.24 -26.27
C ALA A 475 -8.31 -2.70 -26.13
N MET A 476 -9.32 -3.13 -26.89
CA MET A 476 -9.81 -4.51 -26.86
C MET A 476 -8.74 -5.51 -27.33
N ARG A 477 -7.95 -5.17 -28.35
CA ARG A 477 -6.82 -6.00 -28.80
C ARG A 477 -5.73 -6.12 -27.74
N MET A 478 -5.39 -5.03 -27.04
CA MET A 478 -4.44 -5.08 -25.93
C MET A 478 -4.96 -5.89 -24.76
N ALA A 479 -6.25 -5.78 -24.44
CA ALA A 479 -6.88 -6.60 -23.41
C ALA A 479 -6.88 -8.10 -23.78
N ASP A 480 -7.18 -8.45 -25.03
CA ASP A 480 -7.09 -9.85 -25.46
C ASP A 480 -5.67 -10.42 -25.37
N MET A 481 -4.65 -9.63 -25.75
CA MET A 481 -3.24 -10.03 -25.54
C MET A 481 -2.90 -10.18 -24.05
N ALA A 482 -3.31 -9.22 -23.20
CA ALA A 482 -3.09 -9.28 -21.76
C ALA A 482 -3.76 -10.51 -21.12
N TRP A 483 -4.97 -10.87 -21.57
CA TRP A 483 -5.67 -12.06 -21.09
C TRP A 483 -4.98 -13.36 -21.51
N LYS A 484 -4.45 -13.41 -22.74
CA LYS A 484 -3.66 -14.55 -23.23
C LYS A 484 -2.37 -14.74 -22.42
N GLU A 485 -1.76 -13.64 -21.96
CA GLU A 485 -0.54 -13.65 -21.13
C GLU A 485 -0.73 -14.12 -19.70
N VAL A 486 -1.95 -14.06 -19.14
CA VAL A 486 -2.20 -14.61 -17.80
C VAL A 486 -1.88 -16.10 -17.78
N ASP A 487 -0.83 -16.46 -17.06
CA ASP A 487 -0.26 -17.80 -17.13
C ASP A 487 -1.14 -18.87 -16.44
N THR A 488 -1.14 -20.08 -17.01
CA THR A 488 -1.86 -21.25 -16.48
C THR A 488 -1.51 -21.54 -15.02
N THR A 489 -0.23 -21.43 -14.65
CA THR A 489 0.23 -21.64 -13.26
C THR A 489 -0.29 -20.56 -12.33
N THR A 490 -0.42 -19.31 -12.81
CA THR A 490 -1.04 -18.22 -12.04
C THR A 490 -2.48 -18.56 -11.69
N ILE A 491 -3.25 -18.99 -12.68
CA ILE A 491 -4.65 -19.38 -12.49
C ILE A 491 -4.74 -20.55 -11.52
N TYR A 492 -3.98 -21.63 -11.74
CA TYR A 492 -3.96 -22.78 -10.84
C TYR A 492 -3.60 -22.41 -9.40
N ASN A 493 -2.60 -21.54 -9.20
CA ASN A 493 -2.21 -21.05 -7.88
C ASN A 493 -3.32 -20.21 -7.23
N CYS A 494 -4.03 -19.37 -7.99
CA CYS A 494 -5.19 -18.61 -7.50
C CYS A 494 -6.29 -19.56 -7.01
N TRP A 495 -6.63 -20.57 -7.81
CA TRP A 495 -7.58 -21.61 -7.41
C TRP A 495 -7.15 -22.34 -6.13
N ARG A 496 -5.88 -22.78 -6.05
CA ARG A 496 -5.36 -23.46 -4.86
C ARG A 496 -5.42 -22.56 -3.61
N LYS A 497 -5.16 -21.27 -3.76
CA LYS A 497 -5.18 -20.28 -2.67
C LYS A 497 -6.57 -20.08 -2.06
N THR A 498 -7.63 -20.17 -2.87
CA THR A 498 -9.01 -20.04 -2.36
C THR A 498 -9.41 -21.16 -1.42
N GLY A 499 -8.78 -22.33 -1.53
CA GLY A 499 -9.06 -23.51 -0.70
C GLY A 499 -10.37 -24.23 -1.02
N ILE A 500 -11.10 -23.86 -2.08
CA ILE A 500 -12.41 -24.47 -2.41
C ILE A 500 -12.31 -25.81 -3.15
N LEU A 501 -11.12 -26.18 -3.62
CA LEU A 501 -10.88 -27.44 -4.32
C LEU A 501 -10.60 -28.59 -3.34
N PRO A 502 -11.12 -29.81 -3.58
CA PRO A 502 -10.78 -30.98 -2.76
C PRO A 502 -9.29 -31.37 -2.84
N ASP A 503 -8.66 -31.62 -1.70
CA ASP A 503 -7.25 -32.05 -1.61
C ASP A 503 -6.94 -33.30 -2.43
N SER A 504 -7.91 -34.23 -2.53
CA SER A 504 -7.78 -35.45 -3.33
C SER A 504 -7.51 -35.18 -4.81
N LEU A 505 -8.09 -34.12 -5.37
CA LEU A 505 -7.89 -33.72 -6.77
C LEU A 505 -6.57 -32.98 -6.98
N LEU A 506 -6.15 -32.17 -6.00
CA LEU A 506 -4.88 -31.45 -6.03
C LEU A 506 -3.68 -32.41 -5.95
N ASN A 507 -3.81 -33.47 -5.15
CA ASN A 507 -2.75 -34.47 -4.98
C ASN A 507 -2.60 -35.36 -6.23
N SER A 508 -3.68 -35.67 -6.95
CA SER A 508 -3.60 -36.52 -8.16
C SER A 508 -2.95 -35.81 -9.35
N GLU A 509 -3.09 -34.48 -9.47
CA GLU A 509 -2.50 -33.70 -10.57
C GLU A 509 -1.11 -33.12 -10.24
N SER A 510 -0.62 -33.25 -9.00
CA SER A 510 0.73 -32.82 -8.60
C SER A 510 1.87 -33.49 -9.40
N SER A 511 1.58 -34.64 -10.04
CA SER A 511 2.53 -35.36 -10.90
C SER A 511 2.52 -34.89 -12.36
N THR A 512 1.60 -34.02 -12.76
CA THR A 512 1.44 -33.53 -14.14
C THR A 512 1.07 -32.05 -14.16
N VAL A 513 1.96 -31.18 -13.66
CA VAL A 513 1.79 -29.73 -13.85
C VAL A 513 1.89 -29.45 -15.36
N PRO A 514 0.88 -28.84 -16.01
CA PRO A 514 0.95 -28.53 -17.44
C PRO A 514 2.07 -27.53 -17.70
N VAL A 515 2.98 -27.89 -18.60
CA VAL A 515 4.00 -26.97 -19.13
C VAL A 515 3.28 -25.87 -19.92
N PRO A 516 3.62 -24.58 -19.73
CA PRO A 516 2.99 -23.46 -20.42
C PRO A 516 2.96 -23.68 -21.95
N THR A 517 1.79 -23.49 -22.57
CA THR A 517 1.57 -23.75 -24.01
C THR A 517 2.10 -22.62 -24.92
N ILE A 518 2.88 -21.68 -24.39
CA ILE A 518 3.51 -20.60 -25.17
C ILE A 518 5.02 -20.70 -24.94
N PRO A 519 5.86 -20.67 -26.00
CA PRO A 519 7.30 -20.85 -25.87
C PRO A 519 7.91 -19.65 -25.14
N VAL A 520 8.06 -19.75 -23.83
CA VAL A 520 8.96 -18.90 -23.03
C VAL A 520 10.40 -19.42 -23.20
N LEU A 521 10.82 -19.58 -24.47
CA LEU A 521 12.24 -19.74 -24.81
C LEU A 521 12.93 -18.38 -24.92
N SER A 522 12.20 -17.25 -24.84
CA SER A 522 12.81 -15.90 -24.86
C SER A 522 13.29 -15.40 -23.50
N LEU A 523 13.19 -16.20 -22.43
CA LEU A 523 13.75 -15.90 -21.11
C LEU A 523 14.70 -17.00 -20.62
N LEU A 524 15.37 -17.67 -21.57
CA LEU A 524 16.64 -18.35 -21.29
C LEU A 524 17.69 -17.28 -20.93
N ASN A 525 17.63 -16.83 -19.68
CA ASN A 525 18.74 -16.44 -18.80
C ASN A 525 18.20 -15.62 -17.63
N LYS A 526 17.69 -16.29 -16.59
CA LYS A 526 18.06 -16.01 -15.20
C LYS A 526 17.62 -17.17 -14.31
N ASP A 527 18.57 -17.59 -13.50
CA ASP A 527 18.56 -18.81 -12.70
C ASP A 527 17.38 -18.93 -11.74
N SER A 528 17.05 -20.20 -11.50
CA SER A 528 16.16 -20.76 -10.49
C SER A 528 15.98 -19.91 -9.22
N GLY A 529 14.79 -19.32 -9.13
CA GLY A 529 14.16 -18.90 -7.89
C GLY A 529 12.66 -18.80 -8.17
N SER A 530 11.85 -19.64 -7.54
CA SER A 530 10.39 -19.63 -7.68
C SER A 530 9.83 -18.27 -7.24
N SER A 531 9.71 -17.32 -8.17
CA SER A 531 8.92 -16.11 -7.97
C SER A 531 7.49 -16.43 -8.36
N ASP A 532 6.55 -16.08 -7.47
CA ASP A 532 5.12 -16.13 -7.74
C ASP A 532 4.84 -15.37 -9.06
N PRO A 533 4.16 -15.95 -10.05
CA PRO A 533 3.94 -15.31 -11.34
C PRO A 533 3.12 -14.01 -11.22
N ILE A 534 2.31 -13.84 -10.17
CA ILE A 534 1.67 -12.56 -9.85
C ILE A 534 2.73 -11.54 -9.44
N VAL A 535 3.66 -11.94 -8.58
CA VAL A 535 4.79 -11.10 -8.18
C VAL A 535 5.68 -10.81 -9.38
N ALA A 536 5.91 -11.76 -10.27
CA ALA A 536 6.67 -11.54 -11.50
C ALA A 536 5.97 -10.57 -12.46
N ALA A 537 4.64 -10.63 -12.60
CA ALA A 537 3.86 -9.67 -13.39
C ALA A 537 3.84 -8.28 -12.72
N GLU A 538 3.70 -8.23 -11.39
CA GLU A 538 3.84 -7.02 -10.58
C GLU A 538 5.23 -6.40 -10.70
N ASP A 539 6.27 -7.25 -10.72
CA ASP A 539 7.67 -6.90 -10.89
C ASP A 539 7.90 -6.40 -12.32
N GLN A 540 7.30 -6.99 -13.35
CA GLN A 540 7.35 -6.46 -14.72
C GLN A 540 6.71 -5.07 -14.81
N VAL A 541 5.58 -4.83 -14.14
CA VAL A 541 4.99 -3.50 -14.06
C VAL A 541 5.91 -2.56 -13.27
N SER A 542 6.47 -3.01 -12.15
CA SER A 542 7.43 -2.26 -11.34
C SER A 542 8.70 -1.91 -12.13
N ASP A 543 9.20 -2.84 -12.95
CA ASP A 543 10.39 -2.69 -13.79
C ASP A 543 10.12 -1.77 -14.97
N ALA A 544 8.94 -1.86 -15.58
CA ALA A 544 8.51 -0.90 -16.60
C ALA A 544 8.40 0.51 -16.01
N LEU A 545 7.82 0.64 -14.82
CA LEU A 545 7.78 1.91 -14.08
C LEU A 545 9.20 2.39 -13.73
N THR A 546 10.09 1.52 -13.25
CA THR A 546 11.48 1.85 -12.91
C THR A 546 12.30 2.19 -14.16
N HIS A 547 12.02 1.57 -15.30
CA HIS A 547 12.63 1.91 -16.58
C HIS A 547 12.19 3.31 -17.01
N LEU A 548 10.89 3.60 -16.94
CA LEU A 548 10.35 4.95 -17.11
C LEU A 548 11.02 5.94 -16.13
N GLU A 549 11.36 5.50 -14.91
CA GLU A 549 12.13 6.31 -13.96
C GLU A 549 13.53 6.64 -14.44
N ARG A 550 14.22 5.62 -14.96
CA ARG A 550 15.59 5.72 -15.45
C ARG A 550 15.70 6.60 -16.70
N ILE A 551 14.71 6.57 -17.59
CA ILE A 551 14.69 7.40 -18.82
C ILE A 551 14.10 8.80 -18.58
N GLY A 552 13.71 9.12 -17.35
CA GLY A 552 13.23 10.46 -16.95
C GLY A 552 11.76 10.74 -17.26
N VAL A 553 11.00 9.72 -17.67
CA VAL A 553 9.55 9.82 -17.94
C VAL A 553 8.72 9.70 -16.65
N LEU A 554 9.26 9.05 -15.61
CA LEU A 554 8.64 8.86 -14.28
C LEU A 554 9.69 9.15 -13.16
N GLN A 555 9.33 9.50 -11.92
CA GLN A 555 10.28 9.49 -10.78
C GLN A 555 9.53 9.25 -9.47
N GLN A 556 10.32 8.83 -8.48
CA GLN A 556 9.94 8.01 -7.34
C GLN A 556 8.74 8.53 -6.52
N HIS A 557 8.51 9.85 -6.49
CA HIS A 557 7.43 10.47 -5.72
C HIS A 557 6.06 10.52 -6.44
N ASN A 558 6.04 10.28 -7.76
CA ASN A 558 4.81 10.25 -8.58
C ASN A 558 4.41 8.84 -9.02
N ARG A 559 5.11 7.83 -8.50
CA ARG A 559 4.76 6.42 -8.67
C ARG A 559 3.42 6.16 -7.98
N MET A 560 2.38 5.84 -8.76
CA MET A 560 1.14 5.30 -8.19
C MET A 560 1.48 3.99 -7.48
N ASP A 561 0.88 3.78 -6.31
CA ASP A 561 1.01 2.48 -5.65
C ASP A 561 0.49 1.39 -6.60
N LEU A 562 1.24 0.31 -6.75
CA LEU A 562 0.91 -0.75 -7.70
C LEU A 562 -0.52 -1.27 -7.47
N ARG A 563 -1.01 -1.24 -6.22
CA ARG A 563 -2.37 -1.67 -5.89
C ARG A 563 -3.42 -0.65 -6.31
N GLU A 564 -3.14 0.66 -6.31
CA GLU A 564 -4.06 1.69 -6.81
C GLU A 564 -4.15 1.67 -8.35
N LEU A 565 -3.06 1.32 -9.02
CA LEU A 565 -3.01 1.17 -10.48
C LEU A 565 -3.80 -0.05 -10.98
N LEU A 566 -3.78 -1.13 -10.18
CA LEU A 566 -4.44 -2.38 -10.50
C LEU A 566 -5.89 -2.42 -10.03
N ASN A 567 -6.22 -1.76 -8.91
CA ASN A 567 -7.56 -1.73 -8.32
C ASN A 567 -7.96 -0.29 -7.99
N LEU A 568 -8.50 0.41 -8.99
CA LEU A 568 -8.90 1.81 -8.85
C LEU A 568 -10.03 1.94 -7.82
N VAL A 569 -9.94 2.94 -6.93
CA VAL A 569 -10.93 3.18 -5.86
C VAL A 569 -12.34 3.37 -6.41
N ASP A 570 -12.46 3.92 -7.63
CA ASP A 570 -13.72 4.13 -8.34
C ASP A 570 -14.41 2.82 -8.79
N GLU A 571 -13.70 1.69 -8.84
CA GLU A 571 -14.32 0.41 -9.18
C GLU A 571 -15.27 -0.06 -8.07
N LYS A 572 -14.85 0.03 -6.80
CA LYS A 572 -15.64 -0.42 -5.64
C LYS A 572 -16.90 0.40 -5.40
N ASN A 573 -16.88 1.70 -5.67
CA ASN A 573 -18.06 2.56 -5.51
C ASN A 573 -19.13 2.30 -6.58
N LEU A 574 -18.77 1.71 -7.73
CA LEU A 574 -19.70 1.47 -8.84
C LEU A 574 -20.43 0.12 -8.78
N TYR A 575 -19.97 -0.86 -7.99
CA TYR A 575 -20.67 -2.14 -7.84
C TYR A 575 -21.94 -2.04 -6.98
N ASN A 576 -22.20 -0.89 -6.34
CA ASN A 576 -23.31 -0.68 -5.40
C ASN A 576 -24.52 0.13 -5.95
N GLU A 577 -24.52 0.58 -7.21
CA GLU A 577 -25.49 1.59 -7.69
C GLU A 577 -26.19 1.24 -9.02
N GLY A 578 -26.68 0.00 -9.18
CA GLY A 578 -27.49 -0.36 -10.34
C GLY A 578 -28.70 -1.19 -9.95
N THR A 579 -29.83 -0.55 -9.66
CA THR A 579 -31.10 -1.26 -9.51
C THR A 579 -31.56 -1.80 -10.87
N GLU A 580 -32.24 -2.94 -10.86
CA GLU A 580 -32.70 -3.68 -12.03
C GLU A 580 -33.67 -2.84 -12.88
N GLU A 581 -34.44 -1.97 -12.23
CA GLU A 581 -35.37 -1.01 -12.84
C GLU A 581 -34.64 0.03 -13.71
N GLU A 582 -33.50 0.55 -13.26
CA GLU A 582 -32.73 1.52 -14.04
C GLU A 582 -32.07 0.88 -15.28
N ILE A 583 -31.71 -0.41 -15.18
CA ILE A 583 -31.16 -1.18 -16.30
C ILE A 583 -32.28 -1.47 -17.31
N HIS A 584 -33.46 -1.86 -16.85
CA HIS A 584 -34.63 -2.11 -17.68
C HIS A 584 -35.08 -0.85 -18.43
N GLN A 585 -35.16 0.29 -17.75
CA GLN A 585 -35.51 1.57 -18.37
C GLN A 585 -34.47 2.02 -19.42
N ALA A 586 -33.17 1.79 -19.16
CA ALA A 586 -32.12 2.10 -20.14
C ALA A 586 -32.15 1.18 -21.37
N VAL A 587 -32.61 -0.07 -21.23
CA VAL A 587 -32.78 -1.01 -22.36
C VAL A 587 -34.02 -0.65 -23.18
N LEU A 588 -35.11 -0.23 -22.56
CA LEU A 588 -36.31 0.26 -23.25
C LEU A 588 -36.02 1.55 -24.03
N ALA A 589 -35.41 2.55 -23.39
CA ALA A 589 -35.01 3.80 -24.05
C ALA A 589 -34.07 3.57 -25.25
N ARG A 590 -33.30 2.49 -25.22
CA ARG A 590 -32.46 2.08 -26.35
C ARG A 590 -33.25 1.44 -27.49
N ARG A 591 -34.24 0.59 -27.20
CA ARG A 591 -35.13 0.03 -28.24
C ARG A 591 -35.89 1.15 -28.96
N GLU A 592 -36.37 2.12 -28.20
CA GLU A 592 -37.02 3.32 -28.76
C GLU A 592 -36.05 4.16 -29.60
N ALA A 593 -34.77 4.28 -29.21
CA ALA A 593 -33.75 4.98 -29.99
C ALA A 593 -33.30 4.20 -31.25
N GLU A 594 -33.27 2.87 -31.19
CA GLU A 594 -32.96 2.01 -32.35
C GLU A 594 -34.12 2.03 -33.37
N GLU A 595 -35.38 2.11 -32.92
CA GLU A 595 -36.56 2.32 -33.77
C GLU A 595 -36.64 3.74 -34.32
N GLY A 596 -36.20 4.76 -33.56
CA GLY A 596 -36.15 6.15 -34.02
C GLY A 596 -35.02 6.47 -35.01
N GLN A 597 -33.93 5.70 -35.01
CA GLN A 597 -32.80 5.89 -35.93
C GLN A 597 -33.02 5.32 -37.33
N GLU A 598 -34.05 4.51 -37.55
CA GLU A 598 -34.47 4.14 -38.90
C GLU A 598 -35.22 5.29 -39.62
N GLN A 599 -35.64 6.34 -38.89
CA GLN A 599 -36.41 7.45 -39.48
C GLN A 599 -35.68 8.79 -39.61
N ASN A 600 -34.54 9.03 -38.95
CA ASN A 600 -33.81 10.30 -39.05
C ASN A 600 -32.33 10.12 -39.40
N GLY A 601 -32.06 9.90 -40.68
CA GLY A 601 -30.76 10.22 -41.26
C GLY A 601 -30.66 11.72 -41.52
N GLY A 602 -29.98 12.47 -40.64
CA GLY A 602 -29.73 13.89 -40.87
C GLY A 602 -28.89 14.55 -39.77
N ASN A 603 -27.67 14.92 -40.15
CA ASN A 603 -26.76 15.96 -39.63
C ASN A 603 -26.80 16.35 -38.14
N ASP A 604 -25.65 16.23 -37.48
CA ASP A 604 -25.08 17.19 -36.50
C ASP A 604 -23.55 16.92 -36.44
N MET A 605 -22.72 17.65 -37.19
CA MET A 605 -21.96 18.86 -36.78
C MET A 605 -21.24 18.69 -35.44
N ASP A 606 -19.99 18.21 -35.53
CA ASP A 606 -19.01 18.17 -34.44
C ASP A 606 -18.43 19.60 -34.24
N ASP A 607 -18.62 20.19 -33.06
CA ASP A 607 -17.91 21.40 -32.62
C ASP A 607 -16.47 21.04 -32.22
N GLU A 608 -15.53 21.23 -33.15
CA GLU A 608 -14.09 21.33 -32.88
C GLU A 608 -13.73 22.79 -32.55
N GLU A 609 -13.47 23.09 -31.28
CA GLU A 609 -12.92 24.39 -30.88
C GLU A 609 -11.41 24.44 -31.22
N THR A 610 -11.10 25.01 -32.38
CA THR A 610 -9.75 25.30 -32.86
C THR A 610 -9.26 26.62 -32.25
N ILE A 611 -8.20 26.55 -31.43
CA ILE A 611 -7.50 27.75 -30.93
C ILE A 611 -6.51 28.24 -32.00
N ASP A 612 -6.91 29.24 -32.78
CA ASP A 612 -6.05 29.94 -33.75
C ASP A 612 -5.23 31.06 -33.07
N ILE A 613 -3.91 30.94 -33.12
CA ILE A 613 -2.96 31.95 -32.66
C ILE A 613 -2.71 32.92 -33.81
N ARG A 614 -3.27 34.14 -33.74
CA ARG A 614 -2.83 35.26 -34.59
C ARG A 614 -2.46 36.52 -33.81
N LYS A 615 -1.17 36.83 -33.93
CA LYS A 615 -0.46 38.07 -33.63
C LYS A 615 -1.24 39.32 -34.07
N LYS A 616 -1.33 40.33 -33.21
CA LYS A 616 -1.52 41.74 -33.59
C LYS A 616 -0.32 42.54 -33.10
N ALA A 617 0.46 43.07 -34.04
CA ALA A 617 1.32 44.23 -33.81
C ALA A 617 0.51 45.50 -34.17
N PRO A 618 0.75 46.63 -33.49
CA PRO A 618 -0.11 47.81 -33.56
C PRO A 618 0.27 48.74 -34.72
N ARG A 619 -0.72 49.46 -35.24
CA ARG A 619 -0.51 50.69 -36.02
C ARG A 619 -0.95 51.88 -35.18
N SER A 620 0.04 52.61 -34.66
CA SER A 620 0.20 54.07 -34.72
C SER A 620 1.42 54.45 -33.90
#